data_AF-A0A423TPL7-F1
#
_entry.id   AF-A0A423TPL7-F1
#
_cell.length_a   1.000
_cell.length_b   1.000
_cell.length_c   1.000
_cell.angle_alpha   90.00
_cell.angle_beta   90.00
_cell.angle_gamma   90.00
#
_symmetry.space_group_name_H-M   'P 1'
#
loop_
_entity.id
_entity.type
_entity.pdbx_description
1 polymer ?
#
loop_
_entity_poly.entity_id
_entity_poly.type
_entity_poly.pdbx_seq_one_letter_code
_entity_poly.pdbx_strand_id
1 'polypeptide(L)'
;MSKREAGGEELGTRVLVWFTTPLDRVPPPTRLKTPYTRLGLRCVRCEVTCTAAGRGHVYIGDSTGCVHSLTRQLKLDSFQAFDRAVKSITAFDHTSIIITVADKNDGPSEIKVWAPDKADVHGQPPCLRTLCPDPRPNQAGSRASSGLNQAGKVPKVTALAVHPNLSLMAVGFQDGSVMLYRGEVSRDRGSKHRVLLTVSSSITSLHIRHNTRATHLFVTTKNNIFCINCTARDKETTVELDSVGCEPGCATLADGRHEHFLVARPDCCDQEEVAEILRQYGDWLYSKGNHPAAMDQYIKTIPHLEPSYVIRKYLDTQHIHNLTTYLQALHRSGSATADHTSLLLNCYTRLRDTQQLDEFIMSKDGAVDCDVELGVRVCRSAGYYDHALLLQLNTSYIIITCNPY
;
A
#
# COMPACT_ATOMS: atom_id res chain seq x y z
N MET A 1 -20.49 16.89 1.32
CA MET A 1 -20.22 17.81 0.18
C MET A 1 -20.11 19.26 0.66
N SER A 2 -18.90 19.70 1.00
CA SER A 2 -18.59 21.13 1.14
C SER A 2 -17.27 21.40 0.43
N LYS A 3 -17.35 22.13 -0.69
CA LYS A 3 -16.20 22.57 -1.49
C LYS A 3 -15.40 23.64 -0.73
N ARG A 4 -14.08 23.54 -0.75
CA ARG A 4 -13.22 24.73 -0.68
C ARG A 4 -12.40 24.79 -1.96
N GLU A 5 -12.81 25.69 -2.84
CA GLU A 5 -12.11 26.08 -4.06
C GLU A 5 -10.99 27.06 -3.68
N ALA A 6 -9.74 26.72 -3.98
CA ALA A 6 -8.71 27.72 -4.21
C ALA A 6 -8.78 28.05 -5.71
N GLY A 7 -9.17 29.29 -6.02
CA GLY A 7 -9.60 29.72 -7.34
C GLY A 7 -8.56 29.55 -8.46
N GLY A 8 -9.04 29.07 -9.60
CA GLY A 8 -8.38 28.99 -10.90
C GLY A 8 -9.18 28.07 -11.82
N GLU A 9 -9.74 28.62 -12.90
CA GLU A 9 -10.93 28.14 -13.64
C GLU A 9 -10.89 26.74 -14.29
N GLU A 10 -12.08 26.12 -14.23
CA GLU A 10 -12.71 25.04 -15.02
C GLU A 10 -11.87 24.04 -15.84
N LEU A 11 -11.90 22.77 -15.40
CA LEU A 11 -12.14 21.59 -16.25
C LEU A 11 -12.64 20.42 -15.37
N GLY A 12 -13.89 20.02 -15.60
CA GLY A 12 -14.61 19.02 -14.81
C GLY A 12 -13.90 17.66 -14.78
N THR A 13 -13.39 17.30 -13.61
CA THR A 13 -12.75 16.00 -13.33
C THR A 13 -13.68 15.19 -12.44
N ARG A 14 -13.99 13.95 -12.83
CA ARG A 14 -14.71 12.97 -12.01
C ARG A 14 -13.71 11.93 -11.51
N VAL A 15 -13.70 11.77 -10.19
CA VAL A 15 -12.84 10.88 -9.41
C VAL A 15 -13.33 9.44 -9.55
N LEU A 16 -12.40 8.50 -9.75
CA LEU A 16 -12.64 7.07 -9.64
C LEU A 16 -11.42 6.44 -8.98
N VAL A 17 -11.61 5.98 -7.75
CA VAL A 17 -10.57 5.48 -6.85
C VAL A 17 -10.43 3.97 -7.01
N TRP A 18 -9.18 3.48 -7.08
CA TRP A 18 -8.86 2.06 -6.94
C TRP A 18 -7.84 1.87 -5.82
N PHE A 19 -8.08 0.88 -4.96
CA PHE A 19 -7.30 0.62 -3.74
C PHE A 19 -6.26 -0.47 -3.96
N THR A 20 -5.07 -0.26 -3.41
CA THR A 20 -4.18 -1.34 -2.95
C THR A 20 -4.00 -1.17 -1.44
N THR A 21 -4.62 -2.07 -0.68
CA THR A 21 -4.41 -2.15 0.78
C THR A 21 -3.06 -2.81 1.08
N PRO A 22 -2.27 -2.31 2.04
CA PRO A 22 -1.13 -3.06 2.57
C PRO A 22 -1.66 -4.29 3.33
N LEU A 23 -1.30 -5.47 2.84
CA LEU A 23 -1.60 -6.77 3.47
C LEU A 23 -0.71 -6.95 4.70
N ASP A 24 -1.10 -6.38 5.84
CA ASP A 24 -0.56 -6.80 7.14
C ASP A 24 -1.50 -7.79 7.83
N ARG A 25 -0.93 -8.97 8.11
CA ARG A 25 -1.42 -10.05 8.98
C ARG A 25 -2.70 -10.78 8.54
N VAL A 26 -2.59 -11.55 7.46
CA VAL A 26 -3.41 -12.76 7.27
C VAL A 26 -2.77 -13.89 8.09
N PRO A 27 -3.46 -14.51 9.08
CA PRO A 27 -2.96 -15.73 9.70
C PRO A 27 -2.82 -16.83 8.64
N PRO A 28 -1.77 -17.66 8.68
CA PRO A 28 -1.50 -18.61 7.61
C PRO A 28 -2.72 -19.52 7.40
N PRO A 29 -3.22 -19.68 6.16
CA PRO A 29 -4.33 -20.59 5.91
C PRO A 29 -3.88 -21.99 6.30
N THR A 30 -4.62 -22.59 7.23
CA THR A 30 -4.53 -24.01 7.58
C THR A 30 -4.44 -24.85 6.32
N ARG A 31 -3.36 -25.63 6.23
CA ARG A 31 -2.95 -26.50 5.11
C ARG A 31 -4.16 -27.22 4.48
N LEU A 32 -4.68 -26.67 3.39
CA LEU A 32 -5.41 -27.46 2.41
C LEU A 32 -4.37 -28.23 1.59
N LYS A 33 -4.15 -29.49 1.97
CA LYS A 33 -3.48 -30.48 1.11
C LYS A 33 -4.41 -30.79 -0.05
N THR A 34 -4.32 -30.04 -1.14
CA THR A 34 -4.84 -30.49 -2.45
C THR A 34 -3.70 -30.49 -3.47
N PRO A 35 -3.51 -31.58 -4.23
CA PRO A 35 -2.48 -31.62 -5.25
C PRO A 35 -2.98 -30.86 -6.47
N TYR A 36 -2.54 -29.62 -6.65
CA TYR A 36 -2.71 -28.89 -7.91
C TYR A 36 -1.73 -29.43 -8.96
N THR A 37 -2.06 -30.58 -9.54
CA THR A 37 -1.57 -31.00 -10.85
C THR A 37 -2.62 -30.61 -11.89
N ARG A 38 -2.49 -29.41 -12.50
CA ARG A 38 -3.05 -29.07 -13.84
C ARG A 38 -2.68 -27.66 -14.32
N LEU A 39 -1.39 -27.38 -14.33
CA LEU A 39 -0.68 -26.58 -15.34
C LEU A 39 0.77 -27.05 -15.15
N GLY A 40 1.51 -27.28 -16.23
CA GLY A 40 2.83 -27.92 -16.22
C GLY A 40 3.94 -27.17 -15.48
N LEU A 41 3.63 -26.36 -14.46
CA LEU A 41 4.56 -25.87 -13.46
C LEU A 41 4.96 -27.02 -12.53
N ARG A 42 5.88 -27.85 -13.00
CA ARG A 42 6.73 -28.66 -12.11
C ARG A 42 7.77 -27.73 -11.48
N CYS A 43 7.31 -26.68 -10.81
CA CYS A 43 8.17 -25.70 -10.17
C CYS A 43 8.44 -26.16 -8.74
N VAL A 44 9.61 -26.74 -8.54
CA VAL A 44 10.12 -27.18 -7.24
C VAL A 44 10.28 -25.95 -6.35
N ARG A 45 9.35 -25.66 -5.42
CA ARG A 45 9.49 -24.64 -4.35
C ARG A 45 10.09 -23.29 -4.79
N CYS A 46 9.58 -22.66 -5.85
CA CYS A 46 10.02 -21.31 -6.24
C CYS A 46 8.94 -20.30 -5.86
N GLU A 47 9.35 -19.18 -5.25
CA GLU A 47 8.45 -18.07 -4.93
C GLU A 47 8.47 -17.05 -6.07
N VAL A 48 7.30 -16.52 -6.42
CA VAL A 48 7.19 -15.44 -7.42
C VAL A 48 7.62 -14.13 -6.77
N THR A 49 8.62 -13.48 -7.34
CA THR A 49 9.21 -12.25 -6.78
C THR A 49 8.69 -10.99 -7.46
N CYS A 50 8.44 -11.06 -8.75
CA CYS A 50 7.98 -9.91 -9.54
C CYS A 50 7.19 -10.37 -10.76
N THR A 51 6.33 -9.48 -11.27
CA THR A 51 5.55 -9.70 -12.48
C THR A 51 5.55 -8.45 -13.34
N ALA A 52 5.53 -8.62 -14.65
CA ALA A 52 5.40 -7.54 -15.61
C ALA A 52 4.56 -8.01 -16.80
N ALA A 53 3.85 -7.08 -17.44
CA ALA A 53 3.11 -7.36 -18.66
C ALA A 53 3.67 -6.48 -19.78
N GLY A 54 3.72 -7.03 -21.00
CA GLY A 54 4.13 -6.27 -22.17
C GLY A 54 3.85 -7.03 -23.46
N ARG A 55 3.32 -6.33 -24.47
CA ARG A 55 3.15 -6.87 -25.84
C ARG A 55 2.37 -8.19 -25.90
N GLY A 56 1.36 -8.36 -25.04
CA GLY A 56 0.53 -9.57 -24.98
C GLY A 56 1.19 -10.78 -24.31
N HIS A 57 2.34 -10.58 -23.66
CA HIS A 57 3.00 -11.55 -22.79
C HIS A 57 2.93 -11.11 -21.33
N VAL A 58 2.88 -12.09 -20.43
CA VAL A 58 3.07 -11.89 -19.00
C VAL A 58 4.40 -12.52 -18.61
N TYR A 59 5.29 -11.71 -18.02
CA TYR A 59 6.58 -12.13 -17.52
C TYR A 59 6.53 -12.28 -16.00
N ILE A 60 7.08 -13.37 -15.50
CA ILE A 60 7.11 -13.71 -14.09
C ILE A 60 8.55 -14.01 -13.70
N GLY A 61 9.07 -13.30 -12.71
CA GLY A 61 10.38 -13.57 -12.12
C GLY A 61 10.22 -14.41 -10.87
N ASP A 62 11.17 -15.31 -10.64
CA ASP A 62 11.18 -16.18 -9.48
C ASP A 62 12.38 -15.90 -8.52
N SER A 63 12.33 -16.58 -7.37
CA SER A 63 13.40 -16.55 -6.36
C SER A 63 14.69 -17.28 -6.78
N THR A 64 14.66 -18.08 -7.85
CA THR A 64 15.83 -18.84 -8.35
C THR A 64 16.61 -18.11 -9.43
N GLY A 65 16.04 -17.03 -9.98
CA GLY A 65 16.62 -16.24 -11.07
C GLY A 65 16.17 -16.63 -12.47
N CYS A 66 15.15 -17.47 -12.57
CA CYS A 66 14.43 -17.75 -13.81
C CYS A 66 13.40 -16.65 -14.11
N VAL A 67 13.21 -16.42 -15.41
CA VAL A 67 12.13 -15.59 -15.94
C VAL A 67 11.25 -16.48 -16.80
N HIS A 68 9.96 -16.47 -16.49
CA HIS A 68 8.94 -17.20 -17.20
C HIS A 68 8.13 -16.25 -18.07
N SER A 69 7.97 -16.57 -19.35
CA SER A 69 7.12 -15.86 -20.30
C SER A 69 5.85 -16.68 -20.54
N LEU A 70 4.70 -16.05 -20.35
CA LEU A 70 3.39 -16.65 -20.59
C LEU A 70 2.69 -15.92 -21.73
N THR A 71 2.31 -16.65 -22.77
CA THR A 71 1.55 -16.08 -23.90
C THR A 71 0.05 -16.07 -23.61
N ARG A 72 -0.73 -15.37 -24.45
CA ARG A 72 -2.21 -15.39 -24.39
C ARG A 72 -2.80 -16.80 -24.56
N GLN A 73 -2.10 -17.70 -25.27
CA GLN A 73 -2.48 -19.10 -25.42
C GLN A 73 -2.07 -19.97 -24.23
N LEU A 74 -1.59 -19.35 -23.14
CA LEU A 74 -1.06 -20.01 -21.94
C LEU A 74 0.13 -20.93 -22.24
N LYS A 75 0.89 -20.63 -23.30
CA LYS A 75 2.16 -21.29 -23.55
C LYS A 75 3.21 -20.67 -22.62
N LEU A 76 3.88 -21.54 -21.86
CA LEU A 76 4.92 -21.17 -20.91
C LEU A 76 6.29 -21.46 -21.50
N ASP A 77 7.10 -20.42 -21.66
CA ASP A 77 8.52 -20.51 -22.01
C ASP A 77 9.34 -19.98 -20.83
N SER A 78 10.53 -20.51 -20.56
CA SER A 78 11.31 -20.15 -19.36
C SER A 78 12.79 -20.14 -19.65
N PHE A 79 13.51 -19.17 -19.07
CA PHE A 79 14.95 -19.04 -19.25
C PHE A 79 15.62 -18.53 -17.96
N GLN A 80 16.89 -18.90 -17.75
CA GLN A 80 17.68 -18.43 -16.62
C GLN A 80 18.22 -17.03 -16.91
N ALA A 81 17.81 -16.03 -16.14
CA ALA A 81 18.31 -14.65 -16.29
C ALA A 81 19.49 -14.36 -15.35
N PHE A 82 19.43 -14.87 -14.12
CA PHE A 82 20.43 -14.65 -13.07
C PHE A 82 20.61 -15.92 -12.24
N ASP A 83 21.72 -16.07 -11.52
CA ASP A 83 21.91 -17.16 -10.55
C ASP A 83 21.31 -16.83 -9.17
N ARG A 84 20.40 -15.85 -9.11
CA ARG A 84 19.85 -15.20 -7.91
C ARG A 84 18.44 -14.70 -8.21
N ALA A 85 17.65 -14.48 -7.16
CA ALA A 85 16.28 -13.98 -7.26
C ALA A 85 16.16 -12.74 -8.17
N VAL A 86 15.19 -12.77 -9.07
CA VAL A 86 14.86 -11.62 -9.92
C VAL A 86 14.13 -10.60 -9.05
N LYS A 87 14.64 -9.36 -8.97
CA LYS A 87 14.05 -8.31 -8.14
C LYS A 87 12.90 -7.59 -8.83
N SER A 88 13.11 -7.23 -10.10
CA SER A 88 12.14 -6.49 -10.89
C SER A 88 12.28 -6.83 -12.36
N ILE A 89 11.16 -6.81 -13.06
CA ILE A 89 11.06 -6.96 -14.51
C ILE A 89 10.32 -5.74 -15.04
N THR A 90 10.85 -5.15 -16.11
CA THR A 90 10.18 -4.11 -16.87
C THR A 90 10.02 -4.61 -18.30
N ALA A 91 8.77 -4.73 -18.73
CA ALA A 91 8.41 -5.09 -20.10
C ALA A 91 7.75 -3.88 -20.78
N PHE A 92 7.83 -3.84 -22.10
CA PHE A 92 7.30 -2.72 -22.90
C PHE A 92 6.28 -3.24 -23.91
N ASP A 93 5.28 -2.42 -24.22
CA ASP A 93 4.25 -2.78 -25.19
C ASP A 93 4.69 -2.59 -26.65
N HIS A 94 5.51 -1.58 -26.91
CA HIS A 94 5.93 -1.24 -28.27
C HIS A 94 7.14 -2.04 -28.76
N THR A 95 7.92 -2.64 -27.86
CA THR A 95 9.15 -3.37 -28.20
C THR A 95 9.20 -4.71 -27.49
N SER A 96 9.70 -5.76 -28.14
CA SER A 96 9.91 -7.08 -27.51
C SER A 96 11.21 -7.16 -26.71
N ILE A 97 11.52 -6.09 -25.99
CA ILE A 97 12.65 -6.02 -25.07
C ILE A 97 12.10 -6.11 -23.65
N ILE A 98 12.81 -6.82 -22.79
CA ILE A 98 12.54 -6.83 -21.36
C ILE A 98 13.82 -6.48 -20.62
N ILE A 99 13.67 -5.82 -19.48
CA ILE A 99 14.77 -5.46 -18.61
C ILE A 99 14.56 -6.14 -17.28
N THR A 100 15.58 -6.81 -16.79
CA THR A 100 15.54 -7.54 -15.53
C THR A 100 16.60 -7.00 -14.58
N VAL A 101 16.25 -6.90 -13.31
CA VAL A 101 17.14 -6.39 -12.26
C VAL A 101 17.31 -7.46 -11.19
N ALA A 102 18.53 -7.67 -10.72
CA ALA A 102 18.83 -8.54 -9.58
C ALA A 102 19.89 -7.92 -8.67
N ASP A 103 19.80 -8.19 -7.38
CA ASP A 103 20.78 -7.72 -6.40
C ASP A 103 21.87 -8.79 -6.18
N LYS A 104 23.13 -8.38 -6.25
CA LYS A 104 24.26 -9.22 -5.81
C LYS A 104 24.41 -9.13 -4.30
N ASN A 105 24.80 -10.21 -3.62
CA ASN A 105 25.00 -10.17 -2.16
C ASN A 105 26.10 -9.16 -1.76
N ASP A 106 27.21 -9.15 -2.49
CA ASP A 106 28.41 -8.37 -2.18
C ASP A 106 28.89 -7.51 -3.35
N GLY A 107 27.97 -6.76 -3.99
CA GLY A 107 28.30 -5.91 -5.13
C GLY A 107 27.14 -5.02 -5.60
N PRO A 108 27.31 -4.28 -6.71
CA PRO A 108 26.21 -3.50 -7.30
C PRO A 108 25.09 -4.41 -7.79
N SER A 109 23.88 -3.87 -7.88
CA SER A 109 22.79 -4.54 -8.58
C SER A 109 23.16 -4.73 -10.06
N GLU A 110 22.69 -5.81 -10.67
CA GLU A 110 22.91 -6.12 -12.08
C GLU A 110 21.61 -5.92 -12.84
N ILE A 111 21.68 -5.17 -13.94
CA ILE A 111 20.56 -4.91 -14.85
C ILE A 111 20.89 -5.56 -16.19
N LYS A 112 20.02 -6.45 -16.68
CA LYS A 112 20.18 -7.11 -17.98
C LYS A 112 19.04 -6.76 -18.92
N VAL A 113 19.38 -6.55 -20.18
CA VAL A 113 18.42 -6.26 -21.27
C VAL A 113 18.33 -7.49 -22.17
N TRP A 114 17.13 -8.01 -22.38
CA TRP A 114 16.88 -9.23 -23.13
C TRP A 114 15.96 -8.97 -24.32
N ALA A 115 16.11 -9.75 -25.38
CA ALA A 115 15.22 -9.74 -26.54
C ALA A 115 14.50 -11.09 -26.71
N PRO A 116 13.36 -11.32 -26.03
CA PRO A 116 12.56 -12.54 -26.14
C PRO A 116 12.25 -13.01 -27.57
N ASP A 117 11.94 -12.09 -28.49
CA ASP A 117 11.58 -12.46 -29.87
C ASP A 117 12.75 -13.03 -30.67
N LYS A 118 14.00 -12.78 -30.25
CA LYS A 118 15.21 -13.24 -30.94
C LYS A 118 15.78 -14.51 -30.32
N ALA A 119 14.93 -15.32 -29.70
CA ALA A 119 15.34 -16.54 -29.04
C ALA A 119 16.12 -17.45 -29.98
N ASP A 120 17.21 -18.02 -29.47
CA ASP A 120 18.07 -18.95 -30.20
C ASP A 120 17.35 -20.29 -30.44
N VAL A 121 17.98 -21.21 -31.17
CA VAL A 121 17.48 -22.56 -31.48
C VAL A 121 17.08 -23.33 -30.21
N HIS A 122 17.72 -23.02 -29.07
CA HIS A 122 17.40 -23.58 -27.75
C HIS A 122 16.25 -22.88 -27.01
N GLY A 123 15.58 -21.91 -27.63
CA GLY A 123 14.49 -21.14 -27.03
C GLY A 123 14.94 -20.12 -25.97
N GLN A 124 16.26 -19.85 -25.88
CA GLN A 124 16.80 -18.89 -24.93
C GLN A 124 16.90 -17.50 -25.56
N PRO A 125 16.36 -16.45 -24.90
CA PRO A 125 16.46 -15.11 -25.41
C PRO A 125 17.90 -14.57 -25.25
N PRO A 126 18.46 -13.89 -26.25
CA PRO A 126 19.79 -13.30 -26.12
C PRO A 126 19.78 -12.14 -25.13
N CYS A 127 20.80 -12.11 -24.26
CA CYS A 127 21.12 -10.95 -23.44
C CYS A 127 21.83 -9.92 -24.33
N LEU A 128 21.15 -8.81 -24.63
CA LEU A 128 21.69 -7.74 -25.45
C LEU A 128 22.71 -6.89 -24.69
N ARG A 129 22.50 -6.74 -23.37
CA ARG A 129 23.30 -5.84 -22.54
C ARG A 129 23.25 -6.21 -21.07
N THR A 130 24.39 -6.06 -20.39
CA THR A 130 24.51 -6.17 -18.93
C THR A 130 25.09 -4.87 -18.36
N LEU A 131 24.48 -4.34 -17.29
CA LEU A 131 24.87 -3.13 -16.60
C LEU A 131 25.03 -3.40 -15.10
N CYS A 132 26.04 -2.78 -14.49
CA CYS A 132 26.27 -2.79 -13.05
C CYS A 132 26.39 -1.33 -12.58
N PRO A 133 25.25 -0.61 -12.43
CA PRO A 133 25.25 0.80 -12.10
C PRO A 133 25.82 1.04 -10.69
N ASP A 134 26.76 1.98 -10.55
CA ASP A 134 27.31 2.47 -9.27
C ASP A 134 27.26 4.01 -9.29
N PRO A 135 26.51 4.66 -8.39
CA PRO A 135 26.38 6.11 -8.36
C PRO A 135 27.59 6.80 -7.71
N ARG A 136 28.49 6.05 -7.07
CA ARG A 136 29.66 6.63 -6.39
C ARG A 136 30.65 7.17 -7.44
N PRO A 137 31.26 8.34 -7.20
CA PRO A 137 32.24 8.90 -8.11
C PRO A 137 33.41 7.91 -8.28
N ASN A 138 33.79 7.68 -9.53
CA ASN A 138 34.81 6.72 -9.95
C ASN A 138 36.09 6.88 -9.12
N GLN A 139 36.39 5.94 -8.20
CA GLN A 139 37.71 5.87 -7.53
C GLN A 139 38.78 5.29 -8.45
N ALA A 140 38.77 5.67 -9.73
CA ALA A 140 39.76 5.26 -10.71
C ALA A 140 41.07 6.03 -10.45
N GLY A 141 41.82 5.59 -9.43
CA GLY A 141 43.13 6.15 -9.10
C GLY A 141 43.76 5.69 -7.78
N SER A 142 43.00 5.25 -6.78
CA SER A 142 43.62 4.85 -5.51
C SER A 142 43.92 3.36 -5.49
N ARG A 143 45.19 3.02 -5.72
CA ARG A 143 45.75 1.74 -5.28
C ARG A 143 45.37 1.52 -3.81
N ALA A 144 45.01 0.29 -3.51
CA ALA A 144 44.76 -0.19 -2.16
C ALA A 144 45.81 0.37 -1.20
N SER A 145 45.37 1.21 -0.27
CA SER A 145 46.07 1.46 0.97
C SER A 145 45.05 1.47 2.09
N SER A 146 45.30 0.58 3.02
CA SER A 146 44.59 0.37 4.26
C SER A 146 44.43 1.67 5.05
N GLY A 147 43.22 1.92 5.55
CA GLY A 147 42.93 2.93 6.56
C GLY A 147 41.45 2.83 6.93
N LEU A 148 41.19 2.67 8.22
CA LEU A 148 39.89 2.29 8.78
C LEU A 148 38.73 3.27 8.46
N ASN A 149 37.53 2.67 8.52
CA ASN A 149 36.19 3.24 8.81
C ASN A 149 35.26 3.58 7.63
N GLN A 150 34.35 2.64 7.39
CA GLN A 150 33.23 2.61 6.44
C GLN A 150 33.58 2.64 4.94
N ALA A 151 34.11 1.52 4.45
CA ALA A 151 33.91 1.13 3.05
C ALA A 151 32.39 0.94 2.83
N GLY A 152 31.69 2.01 2.48
CA GLY A 152 30.24 2.04 2.35
C GLY A 152 29.74 0.93 1.42
N LYS A 153 28.80 0.12 1.93
CA LYS A 153 28.09 -0.91 1.16
C LYS A 153 27.57 -0.31 -0.15
N VAL A 154 27.82 -1.00 -1.27
CA VAL A 154 27.38 -0.52 -2.60
C VAL A 154 25.86 -0.35 -2.59
N PRO A 155 25.34 0.84 -2.97
CA PRO A 155 23.91 1.09 -2.95
C PRO A 155 23.19 0.21 -3.97
N LYS A 156 22.04 -0.34 -3.57
CA LYS A 156 21.23 -1.20 -4.44
C LYS A 156 20.26 -0.36 -5.26
N VAL A 157 19.93 -0.86 -6.45
CA VAL A 157 18.90 -0.29 -7.32
C VAL A 157 17.53 -0.54 -6.69
N THR A 158 16.75 0.51 -6.49
CA THR A 158 15.40 0.44 -5.90
C THR A 158 14.30 0.69 -6.93
N ALA A 159 14.57 1.53 -7.93
CA ALA A 159 13.61 1.89 -8.97
C ALA A 159 14.28 1.99 -10.34
N LEU A 160 13.51 1.72 -11.40
CA LEU A 160 13.94 1.78 -12.78
C LEU A 160 12.82 2.43 -13.60
N ALA A 161 13.18 3.39 -14.46
CA ALA A 161 12.25 3.95 -15.44
C ALA A 161 12.92 4.03 -16.80
N VAL A 162 12.19 3.68 -17.85
CA VAL A 162 12.71 3.66 -19.22
C VAL A 162 11.73 4.37 -20.13
N HIS A 163 12.27 5.21 -21.01
CA HIS A 163 11.46 5.93 -21.97
C HIS A 163 10.92 4.96 -23.06
N PRO A 164 9.68 5.12 -23.55
CA PRO A 164 9.08 4.16 -24.49
C PRO A 164 9.86 3.91 -25.80
N ASN A 165 10.60 4.91 -26.28
CA ASN A 165 11.50 4.78 -27.44
C ASN A 165 12.89 4.19 -27.12
N LEU A 166 13.14 3.76 -25.88
CA LEU A 166 14.40 3.21 -25.39
C LEU A 166 15.63 4.13 -25.51
N SER A 167 15.43 5.45 -25.63
CA SER A 167 16.54 6.43 -25.72
C SER A 167 17.07 6.92 -24.37
N LEU A 168 16.32 6.68 -23.30
CA LEU A 168 16.63 7.13 -21.95
C LEU A 168 16.26 6.03 -20.96
N MET A 169 17.13 5.83 -19.97
CA MET A 169 16.88 4.97 -18.83
C MET A 169 17.37 5.65 -17.55
N ALA A 170 16.49 5.78 -16.57
CA ALA A 170 16.79 6.30 -15.25
C ALA A 170 16.82 5.15 -14.23
N VAL A 171 17.84 5.16 -13.38
CA VAL A 171 18.08 4.17 -12.32
C VAL A 171 18.12 4.91 -10.99
N GLY A 172 17.30 4.47 -10.03
CA GLY A 172 17.22 5.03 -8.69
C GLY A 172 17.82 4.08 -7.68
N PHE A 173 18.48 4.62 -6.68
CA PHE A 173 19.23 3.84 -5.69
C PHE A 173 18.72 4.05 -4.26
N GLN A 174 19.11 3.12 -3.39
CA GLN A 174 18.76 3.13 -1.98
C GLN A 174 19.43 4.29 -1.20
N ASP A 175 20.57 4.79 -1.66
CA ASP A 175 21.27 5.94 -1.08
C ASP A 175 20.63 7.29 -1.48
N GLY A 176 19.57 7.28 -2.29
CA GLY A 176 18.93 8.48 -2.80
C GLY A 176 19.60 9.07 -4.04
N SER A 177 20.59 8.38 -4.63
CA SER A 177 21.14 8.77 -5.92
C SER A 177 20.19 8.40 -7.07
N VAL A 178 20.14 9.23 -8.11
CA VAL A 178 19.45 8.95 -9.37
C VAL A 178 20.42 9.11 -10.52
N MET A 179 20.56 8.06 -11.33
CA MET A 179 21.48 8.00 -12.46
C MET A 179 20.71 7.89 -13.77
N LEU A 180 21.09 8.69 -14.76
CA LEU A 180 20.46 8.70 -16.08
C LEU A 180 21.45 8.20 -17.14
N TYR A 181 21.00 7.20 -17.90
CA TYR A 181 21.64 6.69 -19.09
C TYR A 181 20.99 7.34 -20.31
N ARG A 182 21.81 8.01 -21.14
CA ARG A 182 21.38 8.54 -22.43
C ARG A 182 21.90 7.67 -23.58
N GLY A 183 21.00 7.32 -24.50
CA GLY A 183 21.29 6.48 -25.66
C GLY A 183 20.37 5.26 -25.73
N GLU A 184 20.49 4.50 -26.81
CA GLU A 184 19.68 3.30 -27.02
C GLU A 184 19.98 2.25 -25.93
N VAL A 185 18.97 1.88 -25.16
CA VAL A 185 19.11 0.95 -24.00
C VAL A 185 19.63 -0.42 -24.43
N SER A 186 19.28 -0.86 -25.64
CA SER A 186 19.67 -2.15 -26.22
C SER A 186 21.15 -2.23 -26.62
N ARG A 187 21.85 -1.10 -26.82
CA ARG A 187 23.21 -1.07 -27.35
C ARG A 187 24.22 -0.60 -26.31
N ASP A 188 25.36 -1.27 -26.28
CA ASP A 188 26.41 -0.98 -25.30
C ASP A 188 27.33 0.19 -25.72
N ARG A 189 27.54 0.37 -27.04
CA ARG A 189 28.41 1.43 -27.56
C ARG A 189 27.75 2.81 -27.44
N GLY A 190 28.24 3.62 -26.50
CA GLY A 190 27.96 5.07 -26.45
C GLY A 190 27.06 5.56 -25.31
N SER A 191 26.69 4.72 -24.34
CA SER A 191 25.83 5.14 -23.23
C SER A 191 26.59 5.95 -22.20
N LYS A 192 26.60 7.27 -22.39
CA LYS A 192 27.05 8.21 -21.36
C LYS A 192 26.02 8.21 -20.23
N HIS A 193 26.50 7.98 -19.02
CA HIS A 193 25.69 8.03 -17.81
C HIS A 193 26.14 9.17 -16.91
N ARG A 194 25.20 9.71 -16.13
CA ARG A 194 25.50 10.75 -15.14
C ARG A 194 24.54 10.63 -13.97
N VAL A 195 25.01 10.95 -12.77
CA VAL A 195 24.15 11.15 -11.60
C VAL A 195 23.45 12.50 -11.74
N LEU A 196 22.12 12.53 -11.68
CA LEU A 196 21.30 13.72 -11.83
C LEU A 196 20.97 14.38 -10.49
N LEU A 197 20.75 13.57 -9.47
CA LEU A 197 20.26 13.99 -8.17
C LEU A 197 20.84 13.05 -7.12
N THR A 198 21.23 13.62 -5.99
CA THR A 198 21.59 12.87 -4.78
C THR A 198 20.81 13.48 -3.63
N VAL A 199 19.88 12.71 -3.08
CA VAL A 199 19.05 13.08 -1.93
C VAL A 199 19.37 12.20 -0.74
N SER A 200 18.99 12.63 0.46
CA SER A 200 19.26 11.89 1.71
C SER A 200 18.32 10.71 1.96
N SER A 201 17.26 10.55 1.15
CA SER A 201 16.25 9.49 1.29
C SER A 201 16.32 8.52 0.11
N SER A 202 16.10 7.22 0.39
CA SER A 202 15.98 6.18 -0.64
C SER A 202 14.90 6.54 -1.68
N ILE A 203 15.22 6.29 -2.96
CA ILE A 203 14.27 6.43 -4.06
C ILE A 203 13.25 5.29 -3.99
N THR A 204 11.97 5.61 -4.08
CA THR A 204 10.86 4.65 -3.98
C THR A 204 10.23 4.34 -5.32
N SER A 205 10.14 5.33 -6.22
CA SER A 205 9.68 5.13 -7.60
C SER A 205 10.30 6.14 -8.57
N LEU A 206 10.38 5.73 -9.83
CA LEU A 206 10.81 6.58 -10.94
C LEU A 206 9.81 6.43 -12.08
N HIS A 207 9.43 7.53 -12.70
CA HIS A 207 8.53 7.53 -13.85
C HIS A 207 8.98 8.56 -14.88
N ILE A 208 9.03 8.16 -16.16
CA ILE A 208 9.38 9.06 -17.25
C ILE A 208 8.10 9.43 -17.98
N ARG A 209 7.80 10.73 -17.99
CA ARG A 209 6.74 11.32 -18.80
C ARG A 209 7.35 11.99 -20.02
N HIS A 210 6.78 11.74 -21.18
CA HIS A 210 7.35 12.24 -22.42
C HIS A 210 6.28 12.84 -23.32
N ASN A 211 6.55 14.05 -23.79
CA ASN A 211 5.75 14.72 -24.80
C ASN A 211 6.69 15.18 -25.93
N THR A 212 6.12 15.54 -27.07
CA THR A 212 6.79 16.10 -28.25
C THR A 212 7.78 17.24 -27.94
N ARG A 213 7.53 18.02 -26.88
CA ARG A 213 8.36 19.19 -26.53
C ARG A 213 9.25 18.99 -25.31
N ALA A 214 8.96 18.01 -24.46
CA ALA A 214 9.67 17.87 -23.19
C ALA A 214 9.63 16.45 -22.61
N THR A 215 10.71 16.06 -21.97
CA THR A 215 10.83 14.81 -21.22
C THR A 215 11.07 15.13 -19.76
N HIS A 216 10.16 14.69 -18.88
CA HIS A 216 10.24 14.91 -17.44
C HIS A 216 10.42 13.56 -16.74
N LEU A 217 11.38 13.50 -15.82
CA LEU A 217 11.59 12.36 -14.93
C LEU A 217 11.03 12.74 -13.56
N PHE A 218 9.99 12.03 -13.13
CA PHE A 218 9.46 12.13 -11.79
C PHE A 218 10.23 11.16 -10.89
N VAL A 219 10.75 11.69 -9.79
CA VAL A 219 11.49 10.97 -8.77
C VAL A 219 10.73 11.08 -7.47
N THR A 220 10.36 9.93 -6.92
CA THR A 220 9.68 9.87 -5.63
C THR A 220 10.60 9.25 -4.60
N THR A 221 10.64 9.87 -3.43
CA THR A 221 11.32 9.34 -2.25
C THR A 221 10.30 9.08 -1.16
N LYS A 222 10.74 8.63 0.02
CA LYS A 222 9.86 8.51 1.19
C LYS A 222 9.37 9.88 1.68
N ASN A 223 10.16 10.93 1.48
CA ASN A 223 9.91 12.23 2.10
C ASN A 223 9.54 13.32 1.09
N ASN A 224 10.09 13.30 -0.12
CA ASN A 224 9.95 14.38 -1.10
C ASN A 224 9.69 13.83 -2.52
N ILE A 225 9.13 14.67 -3.36
CA ILE A 225 8.86 14.40 -4.78
C ILE A 225 9.57 15.44 -5.63
N PHE A 226 10.38 14.98 -6.58
CA PHE A 226 11.13 15.82 -7.50
C PHE A 226 10.70 15.58 -8.94
N CYS A 227 10.72 16.62 -9.74
CA CYS A 227 10.59 16.57 -11.18
C CYS A 227 11.87 17.10 -11.82
N ILE A 228 12.52 16.25 -12.60
CA ILE A 228 13.73 16.59 -13.34
C ILE A 228 13.39 16.76 -14.81
N ASN A 229 13.65 17.94 -15.36
CA ASN A 229 13.52 18.17 -16.79
C ASN A 229 14.75 17.57 -17.50
N CYS A 230 14.53 16.53 -18.29
CA CYS A 230 15.56 15.78 -19.02
C CYS A 230 15.62 16.14 -20.51
N THR A 231 14.86 17.16 -20.96
CA THR A 231 14.67 17.52 -22.37
C THR A 231 15.97 17.92 -23.07
N ALA A 232 16.74 18.82 -22.46
CA ALA A 232 18.01 19.27 -23.02
C ALA A 232 19.16 18.46 -22.42
N ARG A 233 20.04 17.97 -23.29
CA ARG A 233 21.27 17.29 -22.85
C ARG A 233 22.15 18.28 -22.06
N ASP A 234 22.63 17.84 -20.92
CA ASP A 234 23.56 18.58 -20.04
C ASP A 234 22.97 19.85 -19.40
N LYS A 235 21.65 20.08 -19.49
CA LYS A 235 20.93 21.22 -18.88
C LYS A 235 19.68 20.75 -18.11
N GLU A 236 19.86 19.84 -17.18
CA GLU A 236 18.78 19.30 -16.37
C GLU A 236 18.45 20.23 -15.22
N THR A 237 17.18 20.57 -15.11
CA THR A 237 16.66 21.37 -13.99
C THR A 237 15.83 20.49 -13.10
N THR A 238 16.14 20.50 -11.81
CA THR A 238 15.41 19.78 -10.76
C THR A 238 14.46 20.75 -10.07
N VAL A 239 13.18 20.40 -10.00
CA VAL A 239 12.16 21.15 -9.25
C VAL A 239 11.58 20.23 -8.20
N GLU A 240 11.55 20.65 -6.95
CA GLU A 240 10.81 19.97 -5.90
C GLU A 240 9.32 20.27 -6.09
N LEU A 241 8.52 19.22 -6.29
CA LEU A 241 7.07 19.35 -6.45
C LEU A 241 6.35 19.33 -5.12
N ASP A 242 6.86 18.54 -4.18
CA ASP A 242 6.22 18.35 -2.89
C ASP A 242 7.22 17.85 -1.83
N SER A 243 6.97 18.27 -0.58
CA SER A 243 7.73 17.91 0.61
C SER A 243 7.15 16.69 1.35
N VAL A 244 6.20 15.97 0.72
CA VAL A 244 5.67 14.69 1.21
C VAL A 244 5.81 13.62 0.13
N GLY A 245 6.52 12.54 0.45
CA GLY A 245 6.80 11.43 -0.47
C GLY A 245 5.77 10.29 -0.42
N CYS A 246 6.18 9.10 -0.86
CA CYS A 246 5.38 7.89 -0.77
C CYS A 246 6.24 6.62 -0.65
N GLU A 247 5.65 5.54 -0.13
CA GLU A 247 6.29 4.22 -0.08
C GLU A 247 6.44 3.59 -1.48
N PRO A 248 7.35 2.60 -1.67
CA PRO A 248 7.52 1.90 -2.94
C PRO A 248 6.21 1.30 -3.45
N GLY A 249 5.94 1.46 -4.75
CA GLY A 249 4.71 1.00 -5.40
C GLY A 249 3.49 1.90 -5.21
N CYS A 250 3.58 2.99 -4.45
CA CYS A 250 2.48 3.93 -4.22
C CYS A 250 2.44 5.11 -5.21
N ALA A 251 3.21 5.06 -6.29
CA ALA A 251 3.20 6.11 -7.31
C ALA A 251 3.24 5.50 -8.71
N THR A 252 2.44 6.06 -9.61
CA THR A 252 2.31 5.59 -10.99
C THR A 252 2.02 6.74 -11.95
N LEU A 253 2.35 6.54 -13.22
CA LEU A 253 1.95 7.45 -14.29
C LEU A 253 0.64 6.91 -14.90
N ALA A 254 -0.39 7.76 -15.00
CA ALA A 254 -1.63 7.41 -15.65
C ALA A 254 -1.47 7.36 -17.17
N ASP A 255 -1.91 6.26 -17.78
CA ASP A 255 -1.91 6.09 -19.23
C ASP A 255 -3.20 6.70 -19.80
N GLY A 256 -3.08 7.89 -20.41
CA GLY A 256 -4.23 8.65 -20.89
C GLY A 256 -3.85 9.91 -21.67
N ARG A 257 -4.85 10.62 -22.23
CA ARG A 257 -4.64 11.86 -23.01
C ARG A 257 -3.90 12.95 -22.23
N HIS A 258 -4.03 12.92 -20.91
CA HIS A 258 -3.24 13.71 -19.98
C HIS A 258 -2.46 12.71 -19.12
N GLU A 259 -1.16 12.59 -19.39
CA GLU A 259 -0.23 11.78 -18.59
C GLU A 259 -0.08 12.43 -17.21
N HIS A 260 -0.99 12.10 -16.29
CA HIS A 260 -0.99 12.56 -14.92
C HIS A 260 -0.06 11.68 -14.08
N PHE A 261 0.74 12.31 -13.23
CA PHE A 261 1.53 11.61 -12.23
C PHE A 261 0.71 11.47 -10.96
N LEU A 262 0.46 10.24 -10.54
CA LEU A 262 -0.39 9.90 -9.40
C LEU A 262 0.48 9.40 -8.26
N VAL A 263 0.21 9.89 -7.05
CA VAL A 263 0.89 9.51 -5.83
C VAL A 263 -0.19 9.20 -4.80
N ALA A 264 -0.23 7.96 -4.34
CA ALA A 264 -1.10 7.56 -3.26
C ALA A 264 -0.51 8.07 -1.94
N ARG A 265 -1.28 8.88 -1.22
CA ARG A 265 -0.95 9.31 0.14
C ARG A 265 -2.08 8.95 1.08
N PRO A 266 -1.76 8.60 2.34
CA PRO A 266 -2.77 8.38 3.36
C PRO A 266 -3.55 9.67 3.68
N ASP A 267 -2.90 10.82 3.60
CA ASP A 267 -3.46 12.11 4.06
C ASP A 267 -4.40 12.78 3.04
N CYS A 268 -4.35 12.38 1.77
CA CYS A 268 -5.20 12.94 0.72
C CYS A 268 -6.45 12.11 0.44
N CYS A 269 -6.66 11.02 1.18
CA CYS A 269 -7.86 10.23 1.05
C CYS A 269 -8.96 10.90 1.86
N ASP A 270 -10.02 11.35 1.18
CA ASP A 270 -11.26 11.73 1.84
C ASP A 270 -11.69 10.54 2.71
N GLN A 271 -11.71 10.74 4.03
CA GLN A 271 -11.99 9.64 4.94
C GLN A 271 -13.39 9.05 4.72
N GLU A 272 -14.30 9.81 4.10
CA GLU A 272 -15.60 9.35 3.59
C GLU A 272 -15.45 8.31 2.47
N GLU A 273 -14.56 8.52 1.48
CA GLU A 273 -14.34 7.57 0.39
C GLU A 273 -13.69 6.28 0.90
N VAL A 274 -12.70 6.40 1.79
CA VAL A 274 -12.07 5.22 2.41
C VAL A 274 -13.08 4.42 3.23
N ALA A 275 -13.96 5.11 3.96
CA ALA A 275 -15.03 4.47 4.72
C ALA A 275 -16.01 3.73 3.81
N GLU A 276 -16.34 4.26 2.64
CA GLU A 276 -17.21 3.59 1.67
C GLU A 276 -16.58 2.31 1.11
N ILE A 277 -15.27 2.30 0.82
CA ILE A 277 -14.59 1.06 0.37
C ILE A 277 -14.50 0.03 1.49
N LEU A 278 -14.18 0.45 2.71
CA LEU A 278 -14.16 -0.43 3.87
C LEU A 278 -15.57 -1.01 4.13
N ARG A 279 -16.63 -0.23 3.92
CA ARG A 279 -18.02 -0.69 3.99
C ARG A 279 -18.29 -1.79 2.94
N GLN A 280 -17.91 -1.58 1.69
CA GLN A 280 -18.07 -2.57 0.62
C GLN A 280 -17.28 -3.86 0.89
N TYR A 281 -16.05 -3.74 1.39
CA TYR A 281 -15.23 -4.89 1.77
C TYR A 281 -15.82 -5.65 2.97
N GLY A 282 -16.31 -4.93 3.99
CA GLY A 282 -17.05 -5.50 5.10
C GLY A 282 -18.31 -6.24 4.65
N ASP A 283 -19.05 -5.69 3.68
CA ASP A 283 -20.25 -6.33 3.10
C ASP A 283 -19.91 -7.63 2.39
N TRP A 284 -18.83 -7.63 1.62
CA TRP A 284 -18.32 -8.84 0.98
C TRP A 284 -17.91 -9.90 2.00
N LEU A 285 -17.19 -9.53 3.06
CA LEU A 285 -16.82 -10.46 4.15
C LEU A 285 -18.05 -11.00 4.88
N TYR A 286 -19.05 -10.16 5.12
CA TYR A 286 -20.33 -10.55 5.71
C TYR A 286 -21.03 -11.61 4.84
N SER A 287 -21.06 -11.40 3.51
CA SER A 287 -21.66 -12.36 2.56
C SER A 287 -20.92 -13.71 2.53
N LYS A 288 -19.64 -13.72 2.91
CA LYS A 288 -18.82 -14.94 3.04
C LYS A 288 -19.01 -15.66 4.38
N GLY A 289 -19.77 -15.10 5.32
CA GLY A 289 -20.00 -15.66 6.65
C GLY A 289 -18.89 -15.38 7.66
N ASN A 290 -17.89 -14.55 7.32
CA ASN A 290 -16.85 -14.15 8.26
C ASN A 290 -17.25 -12.88 9.01
N HIS A 291 -18.16 -13.04 9.97
CA HIS A 291 -18.75 -11.94 10.73
C HIS A 291 -17.77 -11.14 11.62
N PRO A 292 -16.80 -11.78 12.32
CA PRO A 292 -15.82 -11.05 13.13
C PRO A 292 -14.89 -10.18 12.27
N ALA A 293 -14.32 -10.73 11.19
CA ALA A 293 -13.44 -9.96 10.32
C ALA A 293 -14.18 -8.82 9.59
N ALA A 294 -15.45 -9.03 9.24
CA ALA A 294 -16.30 -7.96 8.70
C ALA A 294 -16.48 -6.83 9.74
N MET A 295 -16.68 -7.18 11.01
CA MET A 295 -16.85 -6.19 12.08
C MET A 295 -15.60 -5.33 12.29
N ASP A 296 -14.42 -5.94 12.24
CA ASP A 296 -13.15 -5.21 12.33
C ASP A 296 -13.00 -4.15 11.22
N GLN A 297 -13.61 -4.35 10.05
CA GLN A 297 -13.62 -3.35 8.98
C GLN A 297 -14.63 -2.24 9.26
N TYR A 298 -15.83 -2.57 9.74
CA TYR A 298 -16.84 -1.57 10.11
C TYR A 298 -16.41 -0.67 11.27
N ILE A 299 -15.60 -1.19 12.22
CA ILE A 299 -15.04 -0.35 13.30
C ILE A 299 -14.13 0.74 12.74
N LYS A 300 -13.37 0.45 11.68
CA LYS A 300 -12.46 1.41 11.04
C LYS A 300 -13.17 2.51 10.25
N THR A 301 -14.46 2.38 9.98
CA THR A 301 -15.24 3.38 9.23
C THR A 301 -15.87 4.45 10.12
N ILE A 302 -15.75 4.34 11.44
CA ILE A 302 -16.23 5.35 12.40
C ILE A 302 -15.31 6.58 12.31
N PRO A 303 -15.83 7.83 12.22
CA PRO A 303 -17.23 8.26 12.35
C PRO A 303 -17.98 8.46 11.01
N HIS A 304 -17.37 8.13 9.88
CA HIS A 304 -17.88 8.50 8.54
C HIS A 304 -19.05 7.63 8.05
N LEU A 305 -19.13 6.37 8.52
CA LEU A 305 -20.24 5.48 8.21
C LEU A 305 -21.35 5.59 9.25
N GLU A 306 -22.61 5.69 8.80
CA GLU A 306 -23.77 5.74 9.69
C GLU A 306 -23.91 4.44 10.53
N PRO A 307 -23.90 4.53 11.88
CA PRO A 307 -23.99 3.35 12.76
C PRO A 307 -25.24 2.49 12.55
N SER A 308 -26.36 3.12 12.17
CA SER A 308 -27.63 2.45 11.85
C SER A 308 -27.50 1.39 10.76
N TYR A 309 -26.54 1.54 9.84
CA TYR A 309 -26.29 0.56 8.77
C TYR A 309 -25.77 -0.77 9.34
N VAL A 310 -24.75 -0.69 10.20
CA VAL A 310 -24.11 -1.86 10.81
C VAL A 310 -25.04 -2.49 11.84
N ILE A 311 -25.70 -1.68 12.68
CA ILE A 311 -26.59 -2.18 13.75
C ILE A 311 -27.74 -3.02 13.18
N ARG A 312 -28.40 -2.56 12.11
CA ARG A 312 -29.50 -3.32 11.46
C ARG A 312 -29.04 -4.66 10.91
N LYS A 313 -27.77 -4.75 10.49
CA LYS A 313 -27.19 -5.97 9.93
C LYS A 313 -26.86 -7.01 11.00
N TYR A 314 -26.55 -6.57 12.22
CA TYR A 314 -26.11 -7.41 13.34
C TYR A 314 -27.11 -7.51 14.49
N LEU A 315 -28.37 -7.10 14.28
CA LEU A 315 -29.42 -7.13 15.31
C LEU A 315 -29.83 -8.56 15.72
N ASP A 316 -29.44 -9.58 14.94
CA ASP A 316 -29.76 -10.97 15.23
C ASP A 316 -29.02 -11.46 16.49
N THR A 317 -29.74 -12.24 17.31
CA THR A 317 -29.28 -12.83 18.57
C THR A 317 -28.02 -13.69 18.46
N GLN A 318 -27.68 -14.18 17.25
CA GLN A 318 -26.48 -14.97 17.02
C GLN A 318 -25.18 -14.15 16.98
N HIS A 319 -25.27 -12.82 16.87
CA HIS A 319 -24.09 -11.95 16.68
C HIS A 319 -23.97 -10.85 17.74
N ILE A 320 -24.59 -11.04 18.91
CA ILE A 320 -24.60 -10.05 20.01
C ILE A 320 -23.17 -9.64 20.41
N HIS A 321 -22.20 -10.57 20.43
CA HIS A 321 -20.81 -10.25 20.73
C HIS A 321 -20.19 -9.27 19.74
N ASN A 322 -20.38 -9.48 18.44
CA ASN A 322 -19.86 -8.58 17.40
C ASN A 322 -20.50 -7.19 17.48
N LEU A 323 -21.83 -7.16 17.71
CA LEU A 323 -22.57 -5.90 17.90
C LEU A 323 -22.08 -5.14 19.14
N THR A 324 -21.79 -5.85 20.23
CA THR A 324 -21.26 -5.26 21.47
C THR A 324 -19.90 -4.60 21.21
N THR A 325 -18.98 -5.28 20.52
CA THR A 325 -17.67 -4.72 20.16
C THR A 325 -17.80 -3.44 19.33
N TYR A 326 -18.72 -3.42 18.37
CA TYR A 326 -18.98 -2.23 17.54
C TYR A 326 -19.51 -1.06 18.36
N LEU A 327 -20.51 -1.30 19.22
CA LEU A 327 -21.10 -0.27 20.07
C LEU A 327 -20.11 0.27 21.10
N GLN A 328 -19.24 -0.58 21.66
CA GLN A 328 -18.13 -0.14 22.51
C GLN A 328 -17.15 0.78 21.75
N ALA A 329 -16.77 0.41 20.52
CA ALA A 329 -15.89 1.24 19.69
C ALA A 329 -16.55 2.58 19.34
N LEU A 330 -17.85 2.58 19.05
CA LEU A 330 -18.64 3.78 18.81
C LEU A 330 -18.63 4.72 20.02
N HIS A 331 -18.80 4.17 21.23
CA HIS A 331 -18.76 4.95 22.46
C HIS A 331 -17.37 5.52 22.74
N ARG A 332 -16.30 4.73 22.56
CA ARG A 332 -14.91 5.21 22.68
C ARG A 332 -14.56 6.32 21.71
N SER A 333 -15.19 6.35 20.54
CA SER A 333 -15.00 7.39 19.53
C SER A 333 -15.81 8.67 19.78
N GLY A 334 -16.71 8.68 20.78
CA GLY A 334 -17.59 9.82 21.09
C GLY A 334 -18.74 10.03 20.10
N SER A 335 -19.00 9.09 19.19
CA SER A 335 -20.07 9.18 18.17
C SER A 335 -21.35 8.46 18.56
N ALA A 336 -21.50 8.07 19.84
CA ALA A 336 -22.65 7.31 20.33
C ALA A 336 -23.81 8.25 20.72
N THR A 337 -25.03 7.83 20.43
CA THR A 337 -26.28 8.48 20.85
C THR A 337 -26.90 7.72 22.03
N ALA A 338 -27.90 8.33 22.71
CA ALA A 338 -28.64 7.68 23.79
C ALA A 338 -29.26 6.33 23.38
N ASP A 339 -29.74 6.22 22.13
CA ASP A 339 -30.29 4.97 21.57
C ASP A 339 -29.22 3.88 21.43
N HIS A 340 -28.01 4.25 21.00
CA HIS A 340 -26.87 3.32 20.89
C HIS A 340 -26.43 2.83 22.28
N THR A 341 -26.43 3.71 23.27
CA THR A 341 -26.17 3.36 24.68
C THR A 341 -27.25 2.41 25.23
N SER A 342 -28.53 2.69 24.97
CA SER A 342 -29.63 1.78 25.36
C SER A 342 -29.46 0.38 24.76
N LEU A 343 -29.06 0.30 23.49
CA LEU A 343 -28.84 -0.96 22.80
C LEU A 343 -27.66 -1.72 23.40
N LEU A 344 -26.56 -1.03 23.71
CA LEU A 344 -25.39 -1.62 24.35
C LEU A 344 -25.71 -2.21 25.73
N LEU A 345 -26.45 -1.48 26.57
CA LEU A 345 -26.90 -2.01 27.86
C LEU A 345 -27.79 -3.24 27.70
N ASN A 346 -28.71 -3.24 26.73
CA ASN A 346 -29.54 -4.41 26.45
C ASN A 346 -28.68 -5.61 26.02
N CYS A 347 -27.66 -5.40 25.19
CA CYS A 347 -26.69 -6.43 24.82
C CYS A 347 -25.97 -7.00 26.06
N TYR A 348 -25.50 -6.17 26.98
CA TYR A 348 -24.86 -6.63 28.23
C TYR A 348 -25.80 -7.46 29.10
N THR A 349 -27.04 -7.02 29.29
CA THR A 349 -28.01 -7.76 30.10
C THR A 349 -28.32 -9.14 29.54
N ARG A 350 -28.36 -9.28 28.20
CA ARG A 350 -28.56 -10.56 27.51
C ARG A 350 -27.35 -11.48 27.59
N LEU A 351 -26.14 -10.92 27.50
CA LEU A 351 -24.89 -11.69 27.60
C LEU A 351 -24.55 -12.10 29.04
N ARG A 352 -25.18 -11.48 30.05
CA ARG A 352 -24.87 -11.64 31.49
C ARG A 352 -23.39 -11.38 31.81
N ASP A 353 -22.74 -10.54 31.03
CA ASP A 353 -21.35 -10.14 31.27
C ASP A 353 -21.34 -9.01 32.30
N THR A 354 -21.37 -9.39 33.58
CA THR A 354 -21.43 -8.45 34.70
C THR A 354 -20.15 -7.64 34.85
N GLN A 355 -18.99 -8.18 34.44
CA GLN A 355 -17.71 -7.48 34.55
C GLN A 355 -17.59 -6.32 33.57
N GLN A 356 -17.94 -6.54 32.29
CA GLN A 356 -17.91 -5.44 31.31
C GLN A 356 -18.97 -4.39 31.59
N LEU A 357 -20.12 -4.79 32.15
CA LEU A 357 -21.15 -3.88 32.60
C LEU A 357 -20.65 -3.01 33.77
N ASP A 358 -20.00 -3.61 34.77
CA ASP A 358 -19.39 -2.88 35.89
C ASP A 358 -18.29 -1.92 35.43
N GLU A 359 -17.40 -2.37 34.54
CA GLU A 359 -16.34 -1.52 33.99
C GLU A 359 -16.91 -0.36 33.17
N PHE A 360 -17.95 -0.60 32.37
CA PHE A 360 -18.64 0.44 31.60
C PHE A 360 -19.33 1.47 32.52
N ILE A 361 -20.03 0.98 33.55
CA ILE A 361 -20.72 1.81 34.56
C ILE A 361 -19.73 2.60 35.43
N MET A 362 -18.56 2.04 35.74
CA MET A 362 -17.57 2.64 36.63
C MET A 362 -16.54 3.51 35.90
N SER A 363 -16.37 3.37 34.58
CA SER A 363 -15.44 4.23 33.83
C SER A 363 -16.00 5.66 33.73
N LYS A 364 -15.22 6.62 34.26
CA LYS A 364 -15.58 8.06 34.27
C LYS A 364 -15.72 8.68 32.87
N ASP A 365 -15.30 7.98 31.82
CA ASP A 365 -15.37 8.46 30.43
C ASP A 365 -16.76 8.25 29.78
N GLY A 366 -17.62 7.41 30.37
CA GLY A 366 -19.03 7.24 29.95
C GLY A 366 -19.99 8.31 30.50
N ALA A 367 -19.47 9.28 31.26
CA ALA A 367 -20.24 10.36 31.87
C ALA A 367 -20.61 11.49 30.88
N VAL A 368 -20.27 11.35 29.60
CA VAL A 368 -20.80 12.23 28.55
C VAL A 368 -22.10 11.61 28.05
N ASP A 369 -23.21 12.01 28.66
CA ASP A 369 -24.59 11.75 28.21
C ASP A 369 -25.17 10.33 28.36
N CYS A 370 -24.59 9.47 29.20
CA CYS A 370 -25.35 8.31 29.67
C CYS A 370 -26.51 8.82 30.54
N ASP A 371 -27.71 8.86 29.96
CA ASP A 371 -28.97 9.11 30.66
C ASP A 371 -29.07 8.10 31.83
N VAL A 372 -28.70 8.55 33.03
CA VAL A 372 -28.58 7.72 34.23
C VAL A 372 -29.90 7.00 34.50
N GLU A 373 -31.01 7.66 34.16
CA GLU A 373 -32.35 7.12 34.29
C GLU A 373 -32.57 5.91 33.35
N LEU A 374 -32.05 5.96 32.12
CA LEU A 374 -32.07 4.85 31.18
C LEU A 374 -31.25 3.67 31.70
N GLY A 375 -30.06 3.93 32.24
CA GLY A 375 -29.21 2.92 32.87
C GLY A 375 -29.93 2.17 34.01
N VAL A 376 -30.54 2.93 34.93
CA VAL A 376 -31.32 2.39 36.05
C VAL A 376 -32.53 1.58 35.55
N ARG A 377 -33.25 2.07 34.54
CA ARG A 377 -34.43 1.39 33.98
C ARG A 377 -34.06 0.03 33.38
N VAL A 378 -32.99 -0.01 32.58
CA VAL A 378 -32.54 -1.25 31.91
C VAL A 378 -32.01 -2.26 32.94
N CYS A 379 -31.18 -1.83 33.90
CA CYS A 379 -30.68 -2.70 34.97
C CYS A 379 -31.82 -3.30 35.81
N ARG A 380 -32.85 -2.51 36.16
CA ARG A 380 -34.05 -2.99 36.87
C ARG A 380 -34.84 -4.00 36.05
N SER A 381 -35.00 -3.77 34.75
CA SER A 381 -35.72 -4.70 33.85
C SER A 381 -35.00 -6.05 33.68
N ALA A 382 -33.68 -6.05 33.81
CA ALA A 382 -32.84 -7.24 33.71
C ALA A 382 -32.61 -7.94 35.07
N GLY A 383 -33.10 -7.38 36.18
CA GLY A 383 -32.99 -7.96 37.52
C GLY A 383 -31.68 -7.66 38.27
N TYR A 384 -30.85 -6.72 37.78
CA TYR A 384 -29.60 -6.29 38.43
C TYR A 384 -29.84 -5.06 39.32
N TYR A 385 -30.44 -5.29 40.49
CA TYR A 385 -30.83 -4.23 41.42
C TYR A 385 -29.64 -3.55 42.12
N ASP A 386 -28.57 -4.29 42.41
CA ASP A 386 -27.38 -3.78 43.09
C ASP A 386 -26.61 -2.79 42.19
N HIS A 387 -26.44 -3.13 40.91
CA HIS A 387 -25.83 -2.27 39.89
C HIS A 387 -26.64 -0.98 39.64
N ALA A 388 -27.97 -1.08 39.64
CA ALA A 388 -28.85 0.07 39.52
C ALA A 388 -28.72 1.03 40.72
N LEU A 389 -28.54 0.49 41.93
CA LEU A 389 -28.30 1.28 43.14
C LEU A 389 -26.95 2.02 43.06
N LEU A 390 -25.90 1.33 42.59
CA LEU A 390 -24.56 1.91 42.41
C LEU A 390 -24.56 3.07 41.39
N LEU A 391 -25.27 2.92 40.27
CA LEU A 391 -25.46 3.98 39.28
C LEU A 391 -26.13 5.23 39.87
N GLN A 392 -27.19 5.03 40.67
CA GLN A 392 -27.92 6.12 41.31
C GLN A 392 -27.09 6.84 42.39
N LEU A 393 -26.28 6.09 43.14
CA LEU A 393 -25.43 6.63 44.21
C LEU A 393 -24.22 7.39 43.67
N ASN A 394 -23.60 6.94 42.57
CA ASN A 394 -22.44 7.60 41.98
C ASN A 394 -22.76 8.95 41.32
N THR A 395 -24.00 9.16 40.88
CA THR A 395 -24.46 10.40 40.25
C THR A 395 -25.04 11.38 41.27
N SER A 396 -25.52 10.86 42.40
CA SER A 396 -25.99 11.64 43.53
C SER A 396 -24.83 11.99 44.46
N TYR A 397 -24.09 13.07 44.15
CA TYR A 397 -23.50 13.85 45.24
C TYR A 397 -24.66 14.36 46.10
N ILE A 398 -24.91 13.61 47.16
CA ILE A 398 -25.68 13.92 48.37
C ILE A 398 -26.01 15.42 48.49
N ILE A 399 -27.23 15.81 48.09
CA ILE A 399 -27.96 16.87 48.77
C ILE A 399 -29.00 16.15 49.64
N ILE A 400 -28.52 15.61 50.77
CA ILE A 400 -29.41 15.38 51.91
C ILE A 400 -29.75 16.77 52.44
N THR A 401 -30.89 17.32 52.01
CA THR A 401 -31.56 18.32 52.84
C THR A 401 -32.18 17.54 53.99
N CYS A 402 -31.43 17.44 55.10
CA CYS A 402 -32.04 17.20 56.40
C CYS A 402 -32.99 18.39 56.64
N ASN A 403 -34.29 18.16 56.54
CA ASN A 403 -35.25 19.08 57.14
C ASN A 403 -35.53 18.57 58.56
N PRO A 404 -35.06 19.26 59.62
CA PRO A 404 -35.47 18.94 60.97
C PRO A 404 -36.84 19.58 61.22
N TYR A 405 -37.78 18.72 61.62
CA TYR A 405 -39.17 18.97 62.01
C TYR A 405 -40.23 18.91 60.91
#